data_AF-A0A6V7J420-F1
#
_entry.id   AF-A0A6V7J420-F1
#
_cell.length_a   1.000
_cell.length_b   1.000
_cell.length_c   1.000
_cell.angle_alpha   90.00
_cell.angle_beta   90.00
_cell.angle_gamma   90.00
#
_symmetry.space_group_name_H-M   'P 1'
#
loop_
_entity.id
_entity.type
_entity.pdbx_description
1 polymer ?
#
loop_
_entity_poly.entity_id
_entity_poly.type
_entity_poly.pdbx_seq_one_letter_code
_entity_poly.pdbx_strand_id
1 'polypeptide(L)'
;YVYIDARIPAMNPDKPPRRPPSLPDSPGNRSNYVNIDYFIQHRAQIDSEDEEASTSAPSILLRALSTDNETGSSDAEPLSLSEGSLESPTPTTPRKPTNGENDRVSMVKCIINSVVESETIYVECLNVMLQYMKAIRATLTTSQPVISEEEFATMFFKIPDLHGLHQNFLDELREKLDKWDSKTTIGEQFKAMASNINLYGAFLHNYARATDTVRRCSTNSSQFGEITRDI
;
A
#
# COMPACT_ATOMS: atom_id res chain seq x y z
N TYR A 1 3.11 1.69 42.24
CA TYR A 1 4.57 1.59 42.10
C TYR A 1 4.97 0.13 42.25
N VAL A 2 5.24 -0.56 41.13
CA VAL A 2 5.67 -1.97 41.13
C VAL A 2 7.14 -1.98 40.68
N TYR A 3 8.01 -2.49 41.55
CA TYR A 3 9.45 -2.58 41.37
C TYR A 3 9.75 -3.85 40.57
N ILE A 4 10.37 -3.74 39.39
CA ILE A 4 10.88 -4.90 38.65
C ILE A 4 12.37 -5.03 38.95
N ASP A 5 12.73 -6.08 39.69
CA ASP A 5 14.10 -6.46 40.03
C ASP A 5 14.81 -7.03 38.79
N ALA A 6 15.80 -6.31 38.26
CA ALA A 6 16.63 -6.75 37.15
C ALA A 6 17.76 -7.65 37.67
N ARG A 7 17.45 -8.92 37.97
CA ARG A 7 18.50 -9.93 38.22
C ARG A 7 19.20 -10.31 36.92
N ILE A 8 20.37 -9.72 36.71
CA ILE A 8 21.36 -10.17 35.72
C ILE A 8 21.97 -11.50 36.23
N PRO A 9 21.94 -12.60 35.46
CA PRO A 9 22.61 -13.84 35.86
C PRO A 9 24.12 -13.66 35.90
N ALA A 10 24.78 -14.15 36.95
CA ALA A 10 26.22 -14.07 37.13
C ALA A 10 27.00 -14.74 35.98
N MET A 11 27.92 -14.00 35.35
CA MET A 11 28.82 -14.51 34.32
C MET A 11 29.94 -15.35 34.98
N ASN A 12 30.05 -16.61 34.57
CA ASN A 12 31.11 -17.53 34.98
C ASN A 12 32.37 -17.26 34.11
N PRO A 13 33.55 -16.94 34.68
CA PRO A 13 34.68 -16.41 33.92
C PRO A 13 35.50 -17.44 33.10
N ASP A 14 35.24 -18.74 33.21
CA ASP A 14 36.07 -19.80 32.60
C ASP A 14 35.47 -20.48 31.35
N LYS A 15 34.65 -19.78 30.56
CA LYS A 15 34.10 -20.35 29.31
C LYS A 15 34.29 -19.40 28.12
N PRO A 16 34.99 -19.81 27.04
CA PRO A 16 35.14 -18.96 25.87
C PRO A 16 33.76 -18.70 25.23
N PRO A 17 33.54 -17.50 24.66
CA PRO A 17 32.24 -17.14 24.09
C PRO A 17 31.90 -18.07 22.93
N ARG A 18 30.80 -18.81 23.04
CA ARG A 18 30.27 -19.62 21.93
C ARG A 18 29.81 -18.67 20.83
N ARG A 19 30.46 -18.75 19.67
CA ARG A 19 30.01 -18.10 18.44
C ARG A 19 28.59 -18.60 18.11
N PRO A 20 27.61 -17.72 17.83
CA PRO A 20 26.28 -18.17 17.44
C PRO A 20 26.37 -18.99 16.14
N PRO A 21 25.50 -20.01 15.95
CA PRO A 21 25.46 -20.78 14.73
C PRO A 21 25.16 -19.86 13.54
N SER A 22 25.94 -19.98 12.47
CA SER A 22 25.67 -19.29 11.21
C SER A 22 24.32 -19.73 10.65
N LEU A 23 23.52 -18.76 10.20
CA LEU A 23 22.26 -19.01 9.48
C LEU A 23 22.55 -19.84 8.21
N PRO A 24 21.62 -20.73 7.80
CA PRO A 24 21.78 -21.48 6.55
C PRO A 24 21.88 -20.51 5.37
N ASP A 25 22.77 -20.84 4.42
CA ASP A 25 22.96 -20.06 3.20
C ASP A 25 21.63 -19.90 2.47
N SER A 26 21.31 -18.65 2.14
CA SER A 26 20.10 -18.29 1.43
C SER A 26 20.11 -18.94 0.04
N PRO A 27 19.07 -19.68 -0.37
CA PRO A 27 19.01 -20.23 -1.72
C PRO A 27 19.05 -19.07 -2.73
N GLY A 28 19.91 -19.23 -3.73
CA GLY A 28 20.45 -18.14 -4.54
C GLY A 28 19.44 -17.13 -5.09
N ASN A 29 19.87 -15.87 -5.03
CA ASN A 29 19.73 -14.83 -6.05
C ASN A 29 18.38 -14.63 -6.77
N ARG A 30 17.24 -15.00 -6.16
CA ARG A 30 15.94 -14.48 -6.60
C ARG A 30 15.65 -13.24 -5.76
N SER A 31 16.24 -12.12 -6.18
CA SER A 31 15.78 -10.81 -5.75
C SER A 31 14.31 -10.69 -6.16
N ASN A 32 13.40 -10.90 -5.21
CA ASN A 32 11.98 -10.55 -5.33
C ASN A 32 11.76 -9.02 -5.33
N TYR A 33 12.84 -8.25 -5.49
CA TYR A 33 12.78 -6.81 -5.62
C TYR A 33 12.36 -6.48 -7.04
N VAL A 34 11.20 -5.84 -7.13
CA VAL A 34 10.71 -5.20 -8.35
C VAL A 34 11.77 -4.20 -8.80
N ASN A 35 12.14 -4.22 -10.08
CA ASN A 35 13.04 -3.23 -10.66
C ASN A 35 12.28 -1.90 -10.80
N ILE A 36 12.39 -1.03 -9.80
CA ILE A 36 11.64 0.23 -9.73
C ILE A 36 12.07 1.20 -10.84
N ASP A 37 13.31 1.10 -11.34
CA ASP A 37 13.81 1.93 -12.46
C ASP A 37 12.96 1.75 -13.72
N TYR A 38 12.41 0.54 -13.93
CA TYR A 38 11.50 0.27 -15.03
C TYR A 38 10.27 1.19 -14.98
N PHE A 39 9.61 1.30 -13.83
CA PHE A 39 8.39 2.11 -13.69
C PHE A 39 8.67 3.61 -13.77
N ILE A 40 9.82 4.06 -13.25
CA ILE A 40 10.23 5.46 -13.33
C ILE A 40 10.49 5.87 -14.79
N GLN A 41 11.17 5.03 -15.56
CA GLN A 41 11.45 5.30 -16.98
C GLN A 41 10.18 5.30 -17.85
N HIS A 42 9.23 4.41 -17.57
CA HIS A 42 8.01 4.26 -18.36
C HIS A 42 6.92 5.28 -17.97
N ARG A 43 6.99 5.93 -16.80
CA ARG A 43 6.08 7.05 -16.45
C ARG A 43 6.29 8.25 -17.37
N ALA A 44 7.53 8.53 -17.76
CA ALA A 44 7.87 9.62 -18.68
C ALA A 44 7.38 9.39 -20.12
N GLN A 45 7.06 8.15 -20.49
CA GLN A 45 6.51 7.79 -21.81
C GLN A 45 4.98 7.90 -21.87
N ILE A 46 4.29 7.98 -20.72
CA ILE A 46 2.82 8.11 -20.66
C ILE A 46 2.39 9.58 -20.83
N ASP A 47 3.25 10.54 -20.49
CA ASP A 47 2.97 11.97 -20.59
C ASP A 47 3.16 12.54 -22.01
N SER A 48 3.56 11.71 -22.97
CA SER A 48 3.73 12.11 -24.37
C SER A 48 3.10 11.08 -25.31
N GLU A 49 2.00 11.51 -25.93
CA GLU A 49 1.41 11.02 -27.19
C GLU A 49 0.25 10.01 -27.10
N ASP A 50 -0.73 10.31 -27.96
CA ASP A 50 -2.08 9.76 -28.11
C ASP A 50 -2.16 8.27 -28.49
N GLU A 51 -3.29 7.67 -28.06
CA GLU A 51 -4.08 6.55 -28.63
C GLU A 51 -3.41 5.41 -29.44
N GLU A 52 -3.76 4.19 -29.02
CA GLU A 52 -3.60 2.88 -29.66
C GLU A 52 -2.20 2.24 -29.79
N ALA A 53 -1.84 1.42 -28.79
CA ALA A 53 -1.24 0.09 -29.05
C ALA A 53 -1.20 -0.81 -27.79
N SER A 54 -2.02 -1.86 -27.81
CA SER A 54 -1.80 -3.18 -27.18
C SER A 54 -1.31 -3.24 -25.72
N THR A 55 -2.26 -3.52 -24.83
CA THR A 55 -2.03 -3.99 -23.46
C THR A 55 -1.23 -5.30 -23.46
N SER A 56 0.10 -5.23 -23.41
CA SER A 56 0.93 -6.34 -22.97
C SER A 56 1.56 -5.94 -21.64
N ALA A 57 0.92 -6.36 -20.54
CA ALA A 57 1.53 -6.21 -19.23
C ALA A 57 2.93 -6.83 -19.27
N PRO A 58 3.97 -6.13 -18.82
CA PRO A 58 5.33 -6.65 -18.84
C PRO A 58 5.37 -8.00 -18.09
N SER A 59 6.09 -8.96 -18.65
CA SER A 59 6.09 -10.38 -18.25
C SER A 59 6.38 -10.64 -16.76
N ILE A 60 6.93 -9.63 -16.07
CA ILE A 60 7.13 -9.61 -14.61
C ILE A 60 5.80 -9.66 -13.84
N LEU A 61 4.77 -8.97 -14.30
CA LEU A 61 3.45 -8.97 -13.65
C LEU A 61 2.72 -10.30 -13.83
N LEU A 62 2.89 -10.97 -14.96
CA LEU A 62 2.32 -12.30 -15.21
C LEU A 62 2.90 -13.38 -14.29
N ARG A 63 4.19 -13.25 -13.91
CA ARG A 63 4.83 -14.20 -13.00
C ARG A 63 4.35 -14.05 -11.55
N ALA A 64 3.92 -12.86 -11.15
CA ALA A 64 3.40 -12.62 -9.80
C ALA A 64 1.98 -13.17 -9.58
N LEU A 65 1.21 -13.38 -10.66
CA LEU A 65 -0.17 -13.87 -10.61
C LEU A 65 -0.29 -15.39 -10.72
N SER A 66 0.77 -16.10 -11.15
CA SER A 66 0.79 -17.56 -11.19
C SER A 66 1.28 -18.14 -9.87
N THR A 67 0.36 -18.33 -8.93
CA THR A 67 0.50 -19.30 -7.84
C THR A 67 -0.65 -20.30 -7.88
N ASP A 68 -0.26 -21.57 -7.94
CA ASP A 68 -0.93 -22.83 -7.60
C ASP A 68 -2.07 -23.39 -8.47
N ASN A 69 -1.78 -24.48 -9.19
CA ASN A 69 -2.58 -25.72 -9.15
C ASN A 69 -1.77 -26.92 -9.70
N GLU A 70 -1.99 -28.08 -9.10
CA GLU A 70 -1.20 -29.31 -9.27
C GLU A 70 -1.56 -30.13 -10.51
N THR A 71 -0.68 -31.09 -10.84
CA THR A 71 -0.88 -32.30 -11.67
C THR A 71 -0.96 -32.20 -13.20
N GLY A 72 -0.06 -32.96 -13.86
CA GLY A 72 -0.42 -33.74 -15.06
C GLY A 72 0.12 -33.27 -16.43
N SER A 73 1.14 -33.98 -16.91
CA SER A 73 1.31 -34.46 -18.31
C SER A 73 1.65 -33.49 -19.47
N SER A 74 2.85 -33.72 -20.01
CA SER A 74 3.31 -33.77 -21.42
C SER A 74 3.03 -32.67 -22.45
N ASP A 75 4.10 -32.39 -23.20
CA ASP A 75 4.20 -31.86 -24.57
C ASP A 75 3.85 -30.39 -24.87
N ALA A 76 4.89 -29.57 -24.99
CA ALA A 76 5.12 -28.73 -26.18
C ALA A 76 6.59 -28.27 -26.23
N GLU A 77 7.19 -28.45 -27.41
CA GLU A 77 8.58 -28.21 -27.82
C GLU A 77 9.14 -26.79 -27.59
N PRO A 78 10.47 -26.64 -27.50
CA PRO A 78 11.16 -25.37 -27.25
C PRO A 78 11.46 -24.62 -28.56
N LEU A 79 11.14 -23.33 -28.64
CA LEU A 79 11.62 -22.46 -29.73
C LEU A 79 12.65 -21.44 -29.23
N SER A 80 13.71 -21.37 -30.03
CA SER A 80 15.03 -20.79 -29.83
C SER A 80 15.08 -19.26 -29.98
N LEU A 81 16.32 -18.74 -29.91
CA LEU A 81 16.86 -17.39 -30.16
C LEU A 81 17.00 -16.55 -28.88
N SER A 82 18.18 -16.05 -28.47
CA SER A 82 19.48 -15.93 -29.15
C SER A 82 20.56 -15.74 -28.08
N GLU A 83 21.68 -16.46 -28.19
CA GLU A 83 22.94 -16.14 -27.51
C GLU A 83 23.42 -14.76 -27.96
N GLY A 84 23.61 -13.85 -27.01
CA GLY A 84 24.26 -12.56 -27.20
C GLY A 84 25.26 -12.35 -26.07
N SER A 85 26.47 -12.84 -26.30
CA SER A 85 27.78 -12.48 -25.71
C SER A 85 27.81 -11.96 -24.27
N LEU A 86 28.34 -12.80 -23.38
CA LEU A 86 28.85 -12.44 -22.06
C LEU A 86 30.16 -11.66 -22.21
N GLU A 87 30.12 -10.33 -22.02
CA GLU A 87 31.31 -9.57 -21.62
C GLU A 87 31.13 -9.05 -20.19
N SER A 88 31.77 -9.77 -19.28
CA SER A 88 32.06 -9.33 -17.91
C SER A 88 33.14 -8.24 -17.96
N PRO A 89 32.93 -7.06 -17.34
CA PRO A 89 34.05 -6.22 -16.93
C PRO A 89 34.36 -6.49 -15.46
N THR A 90 35.50 -7.13 -15.24
CA THR A 90 36.23 -7.20 -13.96
C THR A 90 36.37 -5.80 -13.35
N PRO A 91 36.05 -5.57 -12.06
CA PRO A 91 36.13 -4.25 -11.46
C PRO A 91 37.57 -3.98 -10.98
N THR A 92 38.42 -3.50 -11.88
CA THR A 92 39.70 -2.88 -11.52
C THR A 92 39.69 -1.43 -11.98
N THR A 93 38.80 -0.62 -11.39
CA THR A 93 38.86 0.85 -11.44
C THR A 93 38.22 1.39 -10.16
N PRO A 94 38.88 2.29 -9.40
CA PRO A 94 38.26 2.97 -8.27
C PRO A 94 37.07 3.80 -8.78
N ARG A 95 35.85 3.30 -8.60
CA ARG A 95 34.64 4.08 -8.86
C ARG A 95 34.59 5.24 -7.86
N LYS A 96 34.70 6.46 -8.38
CA LYS A 96 34.40 7.71 -7.68
C LYS A 96 32.97 7.63 -7.09
N PRO A 97 32.77 7.71 -5.77
CA PRO A 97 31.45 7.62 -5.16
C PRO A 97 30.88 9.03 -5.02
N THR A 98 30.18 9.55 -6.04
CA THR A 98 29.54 10.88 -5.90
C THR A 98 28.17 11.06 -6.54
N ASN A 99 27.64 10.12 -7.34
CA ASN A 99 26.33 10.30 -8.01
C ASN A 99 25.17 9.45 -7.46
N GLY A 100 25.44 8.28 -6.88
CA GLY A 100 24.37 7.35 -6.47
C GLY A 100 23.49 7.83 -5.32
N GLU A 101 23.98 8.74 -4.47
CA GLU A 101 23.17 9.27 -3.35
C GLU A 101 22.08 10.22 -3.84
N ASN A 102 22.39 11.08 -4.81
CA ASN A 102 21.41 12.00 -5.40
C ASN A 102 20.35 11.25 -6.21
N ASP A 103 20.73 10.17 -6.90
CA ASP A 103 19.80 9.32 -7.65
C ASP A 103 18.82 8.61 -6.69
N ARG A 104 19.32 8.09 -5.56
CA ARG A 104 18.48 7.45 -4.53
C ARG A 104 17.53 8.43 -3.86
N VAL A 105 17.98 9.63 -3.51
CA VAL A 105 17.11 10.67 -2.92
C VAL A 105 16.01 11.08 -3.91
N SER A 106 16.35 11.22 -5.18
CA SER A 106 15.38 11.55 -6.25
C SER A 106 14.36 10.43 -6.45
N MET A 107 14.81 9.18 -6.44
CA MET A 107 13.94 8.00 -6.51
C MET A 107 12.96 7.94 -5.34
N VAL A 108 13.45 8.10 -4.10
CA VAL A 108 12.59 8.10 -2.91
C VAL A 108 11.57 9.23 -3.00
N LYS A 109 11.98 10.44 -3.38
CA LYS A 109 11.06 11.57 -3.55
C LYS A 109 9.97 11.27 -4.58
N CYS A 110 10.31 10.64 -5.70
CA CYS A 110 9.35 10.20 -6.72
C CYS A 110 8.31 9.21 -6.15
N ILE A 111 8.76 8.22 -5.37
CA ILE A 111 7.88 7.25 -4.71
C ILE A 111 6.92 7.97 -3.74
N ILE A 112 7.43 8.88 -2.90
CA ILE A 112 6.57 9.60 -1.95
C ILE A 112 5.55 10.49 -2.68
N ASN A 113 5.93 11.15 -3.77
CA ASN A 113 4.97 11.88 -4.60
C ASN A 113 3.85 10.96 -5.12
N SER A 114 4.17 9.75 -5.58
CA SER A 114 3.12 8.79 -6.02
C SER A 114 2.21 8.33 -4.88
N VAL A 115 2.75 8.18 -3.67
CA VAL A 115 1.94 7.90 -2.47
C VAL A 115 1.01 9.06 -2.18
N VAL A 116 1.50 10.31 -2.19
CA VAL A 116 0.65 11.50 -1.96
C VAL A 116 -0.43 11.64 -3.02
N GLU A 117 -0.14 11.35 -4.29
CA GLU A 117 -1.11 11.39 -5.38
C GLU A 117 -2.22 10.36 -5.18
N SER A 118 -1.86 9.09 -4.97
CA SER A 118 -2.84 8.02 -4.71
C SER A 118 -3.63 8.24 -3.42
N GLU A 119 -2.98 8.74 -2.37
CA GLU A 119 -3.62 9.06 -1.10
C GLU A 119 -4.59 10.24 -1.22
N THR A 120 -4.29 11.23 -2.07
CA THR A 120 -5.19 12.36 -2.36
C THR A 120 -6.51 11.86 -2.93
N ILE A 121 -6.45 10.95 -3.92
CA ILE A 121 -7.64 10.34 -4.53
C ILE A 121 -8.41 9.53 -3.48
N TYR A 122 -7.70 8.74 -2.66
CA TYR A 122 -8.32 7.92 -1.63
C TYR A 122 -9.08 8.76 -0.58
N VAL A 123 -8.46 9.84 -0.11
CA VAL A 123 -9.09 10.79 0.83
C VAL A 123 -10.29 11.48 0.19
N GLU A 124 -10.21 11.85 -1.08
CA GLU A 124 -11.34 12.43 -1.82
C GLU A 124 -12.53 11.45 -1.89
N CYS A 125 -12.29 10.17 -2.16
CA CYS A 125 -13.33 9.14 -2.09
C CYS A 125 -13.96 9.04 -0.69
N LEU A 126 -13.15 9.07 0.37
CA LEU A 126 -13.66 9.08 1.75
C LEU A 126 -14.46 10.36 2.06
N ASN A 127 -14.06 11.50 1.53
CA ASN A 127 -14.81 12.75 1.68
C ASN A 127 -16.18 12.67 0.99
N VAL A 128 -16.27 12.07 -0.20
CA VAL A 128 -17.55 11.78 -0.87
C VAL A 128 -18.42 10.88 0.01
N MET A 129 -17.84 9.83 0.63
CA MET A 129 -18.58 8.99 1.60
C MET A 129 -19.12 9.78 2.79
N LEU A 130 -18.39 10.78 3.29
CA LEU A 130 -18.86 11.67 4.35
C LEU A 130 -19.99 12.61 3.88
N GLN A 131 -20.00 13.00 2.61
CA GLN A 131 -21.11 13.77 2.05
C GLN A 131 -22.39 12.93 2.00
N TYR A 132 -22.31 11.65 1.59
CA TYR A 132 -23.43 10.73 1.68
C TYR A 132 -23.94 10.55 3.09
N MET A 133 -23.01 10.38 4.04
CA MET A 133 -23.34 10.28 5.46
C MET A 133 -24.14 11.51 5.92
N LYS A 134 -23.76 12.73 5.51
CA LYS A 134 -24.49 13.96 5.85
C LYS A 134 -25.87 14.03 5.17
N ALA A 135 -25.94 13.69 3.88
CA ALA A 135 -27.18 13.71 3.10
C ALA A 135 -28.22 12.74 3.68
N ILE A 136 -27.80 11.52 3.98
CA ILE A 136 -28.67 10.49 4.57
C ILE A 136 -29.03 10.87 6.02
N ARG A 137 -28.11 11.45 6.80
CA ARG A 137 -28.44 11.93 8.15
C ARG A 137 -29.52 13.01 8.12
N ALA A 138 -29.56 13.86 7.11
CA ALA A 138 -30.61 14.87 6.98
C ALA A 138 -32.00 14.23 6.80
N THR A 139 -32.10 13.09 6.10
CA THR A 139 -33.39 12.40 5.91
C THR A 139 -33.90 11.71 7.19
N LEU A 140 -33.00 11.30 8.09
CA LEU A 140 -33.33 10.75 9.41
C LEU A 140 -34.03 11.75 10.34
N THR A 141 -33.73 13.04 10.21
CA THR A 141 -34.30 14.08 11.07
C THR A 141 -35.71 14.50 10.65
N THR A 142 -36.23 13.93 9.56
CA THR A 142 -37.59 14.18 9.09
C THR A 142 -38.60 13.35 9.90
N SER A 143 -39.88 13.73 9.87
CA SER A 143 -40.96 13.01 10.56
C SER A 143 -41.19 11.58 10.02
N GLN A 144 -40.56 11.20 8.91
CA GLN A 144 -40.60 9.86 8.31
C GLN A 144 -39.19 9.42 7.93
N PRO A 145 -38.40 8.88 8.87
CA PRO A 145 -37.04 8.43 8.60
C PRO A 145 -37.06 7.26 7.61
N VAL A 146 -36.23 7.37 6.57
CA VAL A 146 -36.16 6.42 5.45
C VAL A 146 -35.40 5.14 5.82
N ILE A 147 -34.51 5.25 6.80
CA ILE A 147 -33.72 4.17 7.40
C ILE A 147 -33.69 4.38 8.91
N SER A 148 -33.30 3.37 9.69
CA SER A 148 -33.08 3.53 11.13
C SER A 148 -31.70 4.13 11.44
N GLU A 149 -31.52 4.72 12.63
CA GLU A 149 -30.21 5.20 13.09
C GLU A 149 -29.20 4.04 13.23
N GLU A 150 -29.66 2.83 13.54
CA GLU A 150 -28.82 1.62 13.61
C GLU A 150 -28.28 1.23 12.22
N GLU A 151 -29.15 1.24 11.20
CA GLU A 151 -28.75 0.97 9.81
C GLU A 151 -27.77 2.04 9.33
N PHE A 152 -28.05 3.32 9.62
CA PHE A 152 -27.14 4.41 9.34
C PHE A 152 -25.76 4.22 9.98
N ALA A 153 -25.72 3.93 11.28
CA ALA A 153 -24.48 3.71 12.02
C ALA A 153 -23.71 2.51 11.48
N THR A 154 -24.41 1.47 11.03
CA THR A 154 -23.83 0.28 10.41
C THR A 154 -23.23 0.58 9.04
N MET A 155 -23.89 1.38 8.19
CA MET A 155 -23.41 1.74 6.85
C MET A 155 -22.12 2.57 6.90
N PHE A 156 -22.05 3.56 7.80
CA PHE A 156 -20.94 4.52 7.88
C PHE A 156 -19.95 4.22 9.01
N PHE A 157 -19.97 3.00 9.55
CA PHE A 157 -19.09 2.60 10.64
C PHE A 157 -17.62 2.83 10.29
N LYS A 158 -16.91 3.59 11.12
CA LYS A 158 -15.48 3.95 10.99
C LYS A 158 -15.08 4.78 9.77
N ILE A 159 -16.00 5.17 8.89
CA ILE A 159 -15.70 6.03 7.74
C ILE A 159 -15.10 7.39 8.17
N PRO A 160 -15.66 8.13 9.17
CA PRO A 160 -15.07 9.39 9.61
C PRO A 160 -13.69 9.25 10.24
N ASP A 161 -13.49 8.18 11.02
CA ASP A 161 -12.21 7.89 11.65
C ASP A 161 -11.14 7.57 10.58
N LEU A 162 -11.49 6.78 9.56
CA LEU A 162 -10.61 6.46 8.42
C LEU A 162 -10.25 7.73 7.65
N HIS A 163 -11.23 8.57 7.34
CA HIS A 163 -10.98 9.85 6.66
C HIS A 163 -10.01 10.71 7.47
N GLY A 164 -10.23 10.88 8.77
CA GLY A 164 -9.33 11.67 9.61
C GLY A 164 -7.90 11.13 9.65
N LEU A 165 -7.74 9.80 9.74
CA LEU A 165 -6.44 9.14 9.74
C LEU A 165 -5.66 9.39 8.43
N HIS A 166 -6.32 9.15 7.29
CA HIS A 166 -5.72 9.30 5.96
C HIS A 166 -5.48 10.76 5.59
N GLN A 167 -6.41 11.66 5.93
CA GLN A 167 -6.21 13.11 5.76
C GLN A 167 -4.98 13.60 6.53
N ASN A 168 -4.82 13.19 7.79
CA ASN A 168 -3.65 13.57 8.60
C ASN A 168 -2.35 13.02 8.01
N PHE A 169 -2.35 11.76 7.56
CA PHE A 169 -1.18 11.17 6.90
C PHE A 169 -0.80 11.90 5.61
N LEU A 170 -1.79 12.22 4.78
CA LEU A 170 -1.60 12.99 3.55
C LEU A 170 -0.99 14.38 3.85
N ASP A 171 -1.54 15.08 4.84
CA ASP A 171 -1.07 16.41 5.23
C ASP A 171 0.37 16.38 5.74
N GLU A 172 0.70 15.40 6.60
CA GLU A 172 2.08 15.21 7.08
C GLU A 172 3.05 14.87 5.94
N LEU A 173 2.65 14.02 4.98
CA LEU A 173 3.50 13.69 3.82
C LEU A 173 3.73 14.90 2.92
N ARG A 174 2.71 15.72 2.68
CA ARG A 174 2.83 16.97 1.91
C ARG A 174 3.79 17.94 2.61
N GLU A 175 3.67 18.12 3.92
CA GLU A 175 4.60 18.98 4.66
C GLU A 175 6.06 18.49 4.54
N LYS A 176 6.29 17.17 4.60
CA LYS A 176 7.62 16.59 4.43
C LYS A 176 8.18 16.78 3.01
N LEU A 177 7.32 16.73 1.99
CA LEU A 177 7.72 16.98 0.60
C LEU A 177 8.05 18.45 0.34
N ASP A 178 7.29 19.37 0.92
CA ASP A 178 7.51 20.81 0.78
C ASP A 178 8.85 21.24 1.41
N LYS A 179 9.20 20.64 2.55
CA LYS A 179 10.44 20.91 3.29
C LYS A 179 11.53 19.84 3.04
N TRP A 180 11.50 19.19 1.89
CA TRP A 180 12.37 18.05 1.60
C TRP A 180 13.86 18.42 1.60
N ASP A 181 14.64 17.71 2.40
CA ASP A 181 16.10 17.76 2.45
C ASP A 181 16.74 16.35 2.30
N SER A 182 18.07 16.28 2.19
CA SER A 182 18.79 15.01 2.04
C SER A 182 18.75 14.09 3.26
N LYS A 183 18.24 14.56 4.40
CA LYS A 183 18.10 13.81 5.65
C LYS A 183 16.63 13.54 6.01
N THR A 184 15.70 13.90 5.13
CA THR A 184 14.28 13.83 5.40
C THR A 184 13.86 12.38 5.51
N THR A 185 13.25 12.04 6.65
CA THR A 185 12.68 10.72 6.89
C THR A 185 11.17 10.84 6.99
N ILE A 186 10.49 9.95 6.29
CA ILE A 186 9.02 9.79 6.28
C ILE A 186 8.56 8.59 7.12
N GLY A 187 9.49 7.82 7.71
CA GLY A 187 9.18 6.59 8.42
C GLY A 187 8.24 6.77 9.62
N GLU A 188 8.31 7.90 10.32
CA GLU A 188 7.41 8.19 11.45
C GLU A 188 5.96 8.38 10.99
N GLN A 189 5.72 8.99 9.82
CA GLN A 189 4.38 9.13 9.22
C GLN A 189 3.77 7.75 8.96
N PHE A 190 4.54 6.85 8.34
CA PHE A 190 4.09 5.48 8.05
C PHE A 190 3.90 4.65 9.32
N LYS A 191 4.73 4.86 10.34
CA LYS A 191 4.60 4.19 11.63
C LYS A 191 3.36 4.67 12.38
N ALA A 192 3.03 5.96 12.32
CA ALA A 192 1.80 6.50 12.87
C ALA A 192 0.57 5.90 12.18
N MET A 193 0.58 5.82 10.84
CA MET A 193 -0.46 5.13 10.07
C MET A 193 -0.60 3.66 10.49
N ALA A 194 0.51 2.91 10.53
CA ALA A 194 0.52 1.51 10.91
C ALA A 194 0.04 1.25 12.34
N SER A 195 0.29 2.18 13.27
CA SER A 195 -0.19 2.09 14.65
C SER A 195 -1.72 2.11 14.75
N ASN A 196 -2.40 2.64 13.73
CA ASN A 196 -3.85 2.71 13.63
C ASN A 196 -4.45 1.55 12.81
N ILE A 197 -3.69 0.50 12.48
CA ILE A 197 -4.17 -0.62 11.65
C ILE A 197 -5.41 -1.33 12.23
N ASN A 198 -5.58 -1.29 13.56
CA ASN A 198 -6.74 -1.85 14.25
C ASN A 198 -8.06 -1.20 13.82
N LEU A 199 -8.02 0.05 13.35
CA LEU A 199 -9.18 0.75 12.80
C LEU A 199 -9.75 0.01 11.57
N TYR A 200 -8.88 -0.46 10.68
CA TYR A 200 -9.28 -1.25 9.52
C TYR A 200 -9.83 -2.61 9.93
N GLY A 201 -9.27 -3.23 10.96
CA GLY A 201 -9.82 -4.47 11.51
C GLY A 201 -11.29 -4.32 11.93
N ALA A 202 -11.61 -3.24 12.64
CA ALA A 202 -12.99 -2.93 13.03
C ALA A 202 -13.88 -2.63 11.81
N PHE A 203 -13.39 -1.82 10.87
CA PHE A 203 -14.12 -1.49 9.64
C PHE A 203 -14.45 -2.75 8.81
N LEU A 204 -13.45 -3.59 8.53
CA LEU A 204 -13.58 -4.79 7.72
C LEU A 204 -14.50 -5.84 8.37
N HIS A 205 -14.46 -5.96 9.70
CA HIS A 205 -15.38 -6.84 10.41
C HIS A 205 -16.86 -6.46 10.19
N ASN A 206 -17.16 -5.17 10.05
CA ASN A 206 -18.51 -4.68 9.80
C ASN A 206 -18.87 -4.60 8.29
N TYR A 207 -17.90 -4.70 7.38
CA TYR A 207 -18.08 -4.42 5.95
C TYR A 207 -19.19 -5.26 5.29
N ALA A 208 -19.23 -6.57 5.57
CA ALA A 208 -20.27 -7.46 5.04
C ALA A 208 -21.67 -7.03 5.50
N ARG A 209 -21.80 -6.60 6.75
CA ARG A 209 -23.06 -6.12 7.31
C ARG A 209 -23.45 -4.75 6.75
N ALA A 210 -22.50 -3.85 6.57
CA ALA A 210 -22.72 -2.55 5.96
C ALA A 210 -23.26 -2.69 4.53
N THR A 211 -22.59 -3.50 3.70
CA THR A 211 -22.99 -3.73 2.31
C THR A 211 -24.37 -4.39 2.17
N ASP A 212 -24.69 -5.36 3.03
CA ASP A 212 -26.03 -5.95 3.07
C ASP A 212 -27.10 -4.93 3.49
N THR A 213 -26.78 -4.09 4.48
CA THR A 213 -27.69 -3.03 4.95
C THR A 213 -27.99 -2.03 3.84
N VAL A 214 -26.98 -1.54 3.13
CA VAL A 214 -27.17 -0.64 1.96
C VAL A 214 -28.10 -1.29 0.94
N ARG A 215 -27.86 -2.56 0.59
CA ARG A 215 -28.68 -3.29 -0.39
C ARG A 215 -30.15 -3.41 0.04
N ARG A 216 -30.41 -3.79 1.29
CA ARG A 216 -31.79 -3.86 1.83
C ARG A 216 -32.45 -2.49 1.78
N CYS A 217 -31.79 -1.44 2.24
CA CYS A 217 -32.34 -0.09 2.26
C CYS A 217 -32.64 0.42 0.84
N SER A 218 -31.77 0.18 -0.14
CA SER A 218 -32.02 0.55 -1.55
C SER A 218 -33.18 -0.21 -2.18
N THR A 219 -33.46 -1.44 -1.73
CA THR A 219 -34.61 -2.24 -2.22
C THR A 219 -35.91 -1.81 -1.56
N ASN A 220 -35.86 -1.48 -0.26
CA ASN A 220 -37.05 -1.19 0.55
C ASN A 220 -37.50 0.27 0.45
N SER A 221 -36.64 1.18 -0.02
CA SER A 221 -36.96 2.60 -0.16
C SER A 221 -36.45 3.18 -1.47
N SER A 222 -37.38 3.66 -2.31
CA SER A 222 -37.06 4.39 -3.55
C SER A 222 -36.27 5.67 -3.26
N GLN A 223 -36.61 6.39 -2.18
CA GLN A 223 -35.94 7.63 -1.81
C GLN A 223 -34.49 7.40 -1.40
N PHE A 224 -34.23 6.34 -0.62
CA PHE A 224 -32.85 5.95 -0.30
C PHE A 224 -32.13 5.51 -1.58
N GLY A 225 -32.78 4.68 -2.40
CA GLY A 225 -32.27 4.24 -3.69
C GLY A 225 -31.88 5.38 -4.62
N GLU A 226 -32.68 6.44 -4.74
CA GLU A 226 -32.37 7.65 -5.54
C GLU A 226 -31.15 8.39 -5.00
N ILE A 227 -31.10 8.64 -3.68
CA ILE A 227 -29.94 9.28 -3.04
C ILE A 227 -28.65 8.48 -3.27
N THR A 228 -28.73 7.15 -3.38
CA THR A 228 -27.55 6.29 -3.63
C THR A 228 -27.26 6.05 -5.11
N ARG A 229 -28.15 6.44 -6.04
CA ARG A 229 -28.05 6.12 -7.48
C ARG A 229 -27.61 7.32 -8.31
N ASP A 230 -28.03 8.52 -7.92
CA ASP A 230 -27.73 9.76 -8.66
C ASP A 230 -26.35 10.34 -8.32
N ILE A 231 -25.49 9.57 -7.67
CA ILE A 231 -24.21 10.06 -7.16
C ILE A 231 -23.12 9.00 -7.32
#